data_AF-A0A9D8AKG9-F1
#
_entry.id   AF-A0A9D8AKG9-F1
#
_cell.length_a   1.000
_cell.length_b   1.000
_cell.length_c   1.000
_cell.angle_alpha   90.00
_cell.angle_beta   90.00
_cell.angle_gamma   90.00
#
_symmetry.space_group_name_H-M   'P 1'
#
loop_
_entity.id
_entity.type
_entity.pdbx_description
1 polymer ?
#
loop_
_entity_poly.entity_id
_entity_poly.type
_entity_poly.pdbx_seq_one_letter_code
_entity_poly.pdbx_strand_id
1 'polypeptide(L)'
;MIILIRHCIVLLIIIFANLSFIFNSFAQQERNLLTTNYPLQKLKQIIIPKNEWRPYPKAGERESWQVVPEPVRNAHIKLGNKYLNTEWKHLPATVFLEYVRNGNRANFQRLSFDRRKKLASLVMAEVFENDGRFIDEIINGIWAICEETYWGVPAHVGMQKAGSGLPDVKEPTVDLFAAETGCLIAWTDYLIGEKLDKISSLICERMSHEIDRRILTPNLAREDFWWMGFKKKNVNNWNPWVNSNWLTAGLLMEQDEDRRLAAIYKSMLTLDNFINIYPDDGGCDEGPGYWSRAAASLFDCLEILNSASNGEIDIFDFPLIKKMGRYI
;
A
#
# COMPACT_ATOMS: atom_id res chain seq x y z
N MET A 1 10.33 -74.78 -4.17
CA MET A 1 10.17 -73.68 -5.14
C MET A 1 9.36 -72.48 -4.60
N ILE A 2 8.33 -72.71 -3.76
CA ILE A 2 7.47 -71.63 -3.21
C ILE A 2 8.16 -70.77 -2.13
N ILE A 3 9.12 -71.33 -1.37
CA ILE A 3 9.83 -70.62 -0.30
C ILE A 3 10.86 -69.61 -0.84
N LEU A 4 11.49 -69.90 -1.98
CA LEU A 4 12.48 -69.01 -2.60
C LEU A 4 11.84 -67.75 -3.21
N ILE A 5 10.62 -67.89 -3.76
CA ILE A 5 9.86 -66.78 -4.34
C ILE A 5 9.39 -65.81 -3.24
N ARG A 6 9.01 -66.33 -2.07
CA ARG A 6 8.61 -65.49 -0.91
C ARG A 6 9.76 -64.63 -0.38
N HIS A 7 10.98 -65.15 -0.37
CA HIS A 7 12.15 -64.40 0.09
C HIS A 7 12.60 -63.33 -0.93
N CYS A 8 12.47 -63.60 -2.24
CA CYS A 8 12.77 -62.60 -3.27
C CYS A 8 11.75 -61.44 -3.27
N ILE A 9 10.46 -61.73 -3.02
CA ILE A 9 9.41 -60.69 -2.93
C ILE A 9 9.60 -59.81 -1.68
N VAL A 10 9.98 -60.40 -0.54
CA VAL A 10 10.27 -59.62 0.68
C VAL A 10 11.52 -58.74 0.50
N LEU A 11 12.57 -59.24 -0.17
CA LEU A 11 13.75 -58.43 -0.49
C LEU A 11 13.43 -57.26 -1.44
N LEU A 12 12.58 -57.50 -2.45
CA LEU A 12 12.14 -56.45 -3.39
C LEU A 12 11.27 -55.38 -2.71
N ILE A 13 10.43 -55.75 -1.74
CA ILE A 13 9.63 -54.81 -0.95
C ILE A 13 10.53 -53.99 0.00
N ILE A 14 11.59 -54.59 0.56
CA ILE A 14 12.55 -53.87 1.42
C ILE A 14 13.42 -52.92 0.58
N ILE A 15 13.79 -53.29 -0.64
CA ILE A 15 14.55 -52.42 -1.56
C ILE A 15 13.66 -51.27 -2.08
N PHE A 16 12.37 -51.51 -2.35
CA PHE A 16 11.42 -50.45 -2.71
C PHE A 16 11.03 -49.54 -1.53
N ALA A 17 10.98 -50.06 -0.30
CA ALA A 17 10.71 -49.25 0.89
C ALA A 17 11.87 -48.30 1.25
N ASN A 18 13.11 -48.66 0.88
CA ASN A 18 14.30 -47.80 1.06
C ASN A 18 14.54 -46.82 -0.11
N LEU A 19 13.73 -46.90 -1.18
CA LEU A 19 13.60 -45.88 -2.23
C LEU A 19 12.42 -44.94 -1.94
N SER A 20 12.13 -44.73 -0.65
CA SER A 20 11.34 -43.58 -0.22
C SER A 20 12.14 -42.35 -0.64
N PHE A 21 11.74 -41.77 -1.77
CA PHE A 21 12.18 -40.47 -2.23
C PHE A 21 12.25 -39.56 -1.01
N ILE A 22 13.46 -39.18 -0.65
CA ILE A 22 13.69 -37.96 0.11
C ILE A 22 13.27 -36.85 -0.85
N PHE A 23 11.96 -36.60 -0.95
CA PHE A 23 11.48 -35.27 -1.26
C PHE A 23 11.93 -34.43 -0.07
N ASN A 24 13.18 -33.98 -0.11
CA ASN A 24 13.51 -32.72 0.51
C ASN A 24 12.57 -31.73 -0.18
N SER A 25 11.45 -31.43 0.48
CA SER A 25 10.78 -30.17 0.26
C SER A 25 11.86 -29.13 0.52
N PHE A 26 12.51 -28.67 -0.54
CA PHE A 26 13.30 -27.46 -0.46
C PHE A 26 12.27 -26.38 -0.14
N ALA A 27 12.08 -26.12 1.16
CA ALA A 27 11.48 -24.88 1.59
C ALA A 27 12.28 -23.79 0.86
N GLN A 28 11.57 -23.02 0.03
CA GLN A 28 12.19 -21.96 -0.75
C GLN A 28 13.05 -21.12 0.19
N GLN A 29 14.37 -21.09 -0.06
CA GLN A 29 15.29 -20.37 0.81
C GLN A 29 14.88 -18.89 0.84
N GLU A 30 14.81 -18.31 2.03
CA GLU A 30 14.48 -16.89 2.16
C GLU A 30 15.53 -16.07 1.39
N ARG A 31 15.05 -15.31 0.41
CA ARG A 31 15.88 -14.51 -0.50
C ARG A 31 16.27 -13.19 0.14
N ASN A 32 15.34 -12.59 0.90
CA ASN A 32 15.52 -11.31 1.63
C ASN A 32 16.24 -10.25 0.77
N LEU A 33 15.73 -10.04 -0.44
CA LEU A 33 16.40 -9.26 -1.49
C LEU A 33 16.59 -7.79 -1.09
N LEU A 34 15.69 -7.23 -0.29
CA LEU A 34 15.79 -5.84 0.15
C LEU A 34 16.71 -5.71 1.35
N THR A 35 16.39 -6.35 2.46
CA THR A 35 17.06 -6.10 3.75
C THR A 35 18.47 -6.68 3.83
N THR A 36 18.78 -7.72 3.06
CA THR A 36 20.15 -8.25 2.94
C THR A 36 21.06 -7.28 2.17
N ASN A 37 20.56 -6.69 1.08
CA ASN A 37 21.35 -5.79 0.22
C ASN A 37 21.38 -4.34 0.73
N TYR A 38 20.38 -3.95 1.52
CA TYR A 38 20.18 -2.59 2.01
C TYR A 38 19.85 -2.60 3.51
N PRO A 39 20.81 -2.96 4.37
CA PRO A 39 20.63 -2.92 5.82
C PRO A 39 20.39 -1.48 6.31
N LEU A 40 19.81 -1.33 7.50
CA LEU A 40 19.44 -0.03 8.07
C LEU A 40 20.60 0.99 8.07
N GLN A 41 21.84 0.56 8.35
CA GLN A 41 23.01 1.44 8.33
C GLN A 41 23.29 2.00 6.92
N LYS A 42 23.05 1.20 5.87
CA LYS A 42 23.18 1.65 4.48
C LYS A 42 22.05 2.61 4.13
N LEU A 43 20.81 2.33 4.56
CA LEU A 43 19.66 3.23 4.34
C LEU A 43 19.92 4.65 4.88
N LYS A 44 20.56 4.77 6.05
CA LYS A 44 20.93 6.08 6.64
C LYS A 44 21.88 6.91 5.78
N GLN A 45 22.58 6.29 4.84
CA GLN A 45 23.53 6.96 3.96
C GLN A 45 22.93 7.30 2.60
N ILE A 46 21.95 6.52 2.12
CA ILE A 46 21.45 6.61 0.75
C ILE A 46 20.05 7.22 0.64
N ILE A 47 19.23 7.19 1.70
CA ILE A 47 17.89 7.76 1.65
C ILE A 47 17.98 9.29 1.65
N ILE A 48 17.37 9.91 0.65
CA ILE A 48 17.31 11.36 0.49
C ILE A 48 16.50 11.95 1.67
N PRO A 49 17.01 13.01 2.33
CA PRO A 49 16.28 13.74 3.36
C PRO A 49 14.89 14.18 2.86
N LYS A 50 13.88 14.18 3.73
CA LYS A 50 12.50 14.48 3.36
C LYS A 50 12.34 15.80 2.63
N ASN A 51 13.03 16.85 3.09
CA ASN A 51 12.96 18.20 2.53
C ASN A 51 13.62 18.32 1.14
N GLU A 52 14.43 17.33 0.76
CA GLU A 52 15.15 17.26 -0.51
C GLU A 52 14.50 16.28 -1.50
N TRP A 53 13.81 15.24 -1.02
CA TRP A 53 13.13 14.28 -1.89
C TRP A 53 11.89 14.89 -2.54
N ARG A 54 11.94 15.02 -3.87
CA ARG A 54 10.87 15.60 -4.70
C ARG A 54 10.52 14.64 -5.84
N PRO A 55 9.65 13.64 -5.61
CA PRO A 55 9.35 12.62 -6.61
C PRO A 55 8.60 13.18 -7.83
N TYR A 56 7.83 14.25 -7.64
CA TYR A 56 7.08 14.93 -8.72
C TYR A 56 7.05 16.44 -8.50
N PRO A 57 6.77 17.26 -9.52
CA PRO A 57 6.58 18.70 -9.33
C PRO A 57 5.37 19.01 -8.43
N LYS A 58 5.43 20.07 -7.62
CA LYS A 58 4.28 20.64 -6.91
C LYS A 58 3.39 21.42 -7.88
N ALA A 59 2.13 21.68 -7.50
CA ALA A 59 1.16 22.35 -8.39
C ALA A 59 1.62 23.75 -8.86
N GLY A 60 2.38 24.47 -8.03
CA GLY A 60 2.95 25.77 -8.37
C GLY A 60 4.04 25.75 -9.44
N GLU A 61 4.67 24.59 -9.70
CA GLU A 61 5.76 24.42 -10.67
C GLU A 61 5.18 24.24 -12.09
N ARG A 62 4.67 25.33 -12.66
CA ARG A 62 3.81 25.31 -13.85
C ARG A 62 4.46 24.74 -15.10
N GLU A 63 5.72 25.07 -15.35
CA GLU A 63 6.44 24.60 -16.54
C GLU A 63 6.49 23.06 -16.58
N SER A 64 6.74 22.43 -15.43
CA SER A 64 6.80 20.97 -15.30
C SER A 64 5.45 20.29 -15.54
N TRP A 65 4.33 20.96 -15.30
CA TRP A 65 2.99 20.42 -15.59
C TRP A 65 2.53 20.69 -17.02
N GLN A 66 3.06 21.71 -17.68
CA GLN A 66 2.73 22.04 -19.07
C GLN A 66 3.28 21.04 -20.08
N VAL A 67 4.29 20.23 -19.71
CA VAL A 67 4.81 19.14 -20.57
C VAL A 67 3.83 17.98 -20.74
N VAL A 68 2.90 17.79 -19.80
CA VAL A 68 1.86 16.75 -19.89
C VAL A 68 0.92 17.11 -21.05
N PRO A 69 0.63 16.21 -22.01
CA PRO A 69 -0.18 16.55 -23.19
C PRO A 69 -1.52 17.22 -22.86
N GLU A 70 -1.86 18.26 -23.61
CA GLU A 70 -3.09 19.05 -23.37
C GLU A 70 -4.37 18.20 -23.27
N PRO A 71 -4.61 17.17 -24.11
CA PRO A 71 -5.79 16.32 -23.95
C PRO A 71 -5.87 15.61 -22.61
N VAL A 72 -4.73 15.21 -22.03
CA VAL A 72 -4.66 14.56 -20.71
C VAL A 72 -5.01 15.56 -19.62
N ARG A 73 -4.39 16.74 -19.65
CA ARG A 73 -4.70 17.83 -18.69
C ARG A 73 -6.18 18.19 -18.72
N ASN A 74 -6.72 18.42 -19.92
CA ASN A 74 -8.14 18.77 -20.12
C ASN A 74 -9.09 17.66 -19.65
N ALA A 75 -8.71 16.38 -19.78
CA ALA A 75 -9.51 15.27 -19.27
C ALA A 75 -9.64 15.30 -17.74
N HIS A 76 -8.55 15.59 -17.02
CA HIS A 76 -8.58 15.73 -15.56
C HIS A 76 -9.33 16.98 -15.10
N ILE A 77 -9.15 18.12 -15.78
CA ILE A 77 -9.92 19.34 -15.50
C ILE A 77 -11.42 19.09 -15.71
N LYS A 78 -11.79 18.40 -16.79
CA LYS A 78 -13.19 18.00 -17.06
C LYS A 78 -13.72 17.07 -15.97
N LEU A 79 -12.89 16.19 -15.41
CA LEU A 79 -13.29 15.31 -14.31
C LEU A 79 -13.50 16.12 -13.01
N GLY A 80 -12.60 17.05 -12.67
CA GLY A 80 -12.79 17.97 -11.54
C GLY A 80 -14.07 18.80 -11.68
N ASN A 81 -14.36 19.31 -12.89
CA ASN A 81 -15.59 20.06 -13.17
C ASN A 81 -16.87 19.27 -12.88
N LYS A 82 -16.87 17.95 -13.05
CA LYS A 82 -18.04 17.12 -12.71
C LYS A 82 -18.30 17.05 -11.20
N TYR A 83 -17.28 17.30 -10.39
CA TYR A 83 -17.35 17.21 -8.94
C TYR A 83 -17.46 18.57 -8.23
N LEU A 84 -17.10 19.66 -8.92
CA LEU A 84 -17.19 21.00 -8.38
C LEU A 84 -18.63 21.30 -7.92
N ASN A 85 -18.78 21.82 -6.70
CA ASN A 85 -20.06 22.15 -6.05
C ASN A 85 -21.05 20.97 -5.88
N THR A 86 -20.56 19.72 -5.96
CA THR A 86 -21.38 18.53 -5.65
C THR A 86 -21.33 18.22 -4.15
N GLU A 87 -22.35 17.56 -3.61
CA GLU A 87 -22.39 17.23 -2.17
C GLU A 87 -21.28 16.25 -1.73
N TRP A 88 -20.66 16.51 -0.58
CA TRP A 88 -19.84 15.54 0.15
C TRP A 88 -20.73 14.60 0.99
N LYS A 89 -21.24 13.54 0.37
CA LYS A 89 -22.18 12.58 0.99
C LYS A 89 -21.72 12.11 2.37
N HIS A 90 -22.60 12.10 3.36
CA HIS A 90 -22.32 11.55 4.70
C HIS A 90 -22.12 10.02 4.71
N LEU A 91 -21.46 9.49 5.74
CA LEU A 91 -21.23 8.05 5.95
C LEU A 91 -22.01 7.54 7.18
N PRO A 92 -23.26 7.07 7.04
CA PRO A 92 -24.03 6.59 8.18
C PRO A 92 -23.41 5.35 8.84
N ALA A 93 -23.37 5.35 10.17
CA ALA A 93 -23.00 4.18 10.97
C ALA A 93 -23.88 2.96 10.65
N THR A 94 -25.17 3.17 10.34
CA THR A 94 -26.10 2.10 9.97
C THR A 94 -25.75 1.41 8.65
N VAL A 95 -25.17 2.15 7.69
CA VAL A 95 -24.68 1.59 6.41
C VAL A 95 -23.40 0.78 6.65
N PHE A 96 -22.53 1.22 7.57
CA PHE A 96 -21.38 0.41 8.00
C PHE A 96 -21.83 -0.93 8.61
N LEU A 97 -22.86 -0.89 9.47
CA LEU A 97 -23.43 -2.06 10.14
C LEU A 97 -24.15 -3.05 9.21
N GLU A 98 -24.43 -2.68 7.94
CA GLU A 98 -25.03 -3.62 6.98
C GLU A 98 -24.18 -4.90 6.86
N TYR A 99 -22.84 -4.78 6.89
CA TYR A 99 -21.96 -5.94 6.75
C TYR A 99 -22.23 -7.01 7.81
N VAL A 100 -22.38 -6.64 9.08
CA VAL A 100 -22.68 -7.60 10.16
C VAL A 100 -24.15 -8.01 10.21
N ARG A 101 -25.06 -7.21 9.62
CA ARG A 101 -26.51 -7.51 9.59
C ARG A 101 -26.90 -8.43 8.44
N ASN A 102 -26.27 -8.28 7.28
CA ASN A 102 -26.67 -8.97 6.04
C ASN A 102 -25.51 -9.25 5.07
N GLY A 103 -24.26 -9.02 5.46
CA GLY A 103 -23.08 -9.25 4.60
C GLY A 103 -22.79 -8.15 3.57
N ASN A 104 -23.63 -7.10 3.47
CA ASN A 104 -23.40 -6.03 2.50
C ASN A 104 -22.30 -5.08 2.98
N ARG A 105 -21.15 -5.15 2.31
CA ARG A 105 -20.05 -4.17 2.42
C ARG A 105 -20.06 -3.11 1.31
N ALA A 106 -20.80 -3.35 0.24
CA ALA A 106 -20.71 -2.60 -1.02
C ALA A 106 -21.28 -1.17 -0.89
N ASN A 107 -22.34 -0.99 -0.11
CA ASN A 107 -22.97 0.32 0.07
C ASN A 107 -22.03 1.31 0.78
N PHE A 108 -21.42 0.90 1.89
CA PHE A 108 -20.43 1.73 2.57
C PHE A 108 -19.22 2.02 1.67
N GLN A 109 -18.70 1.00 1.00
CA GLN A 109 -17.57 1.17 0.07
C GLN A 109 -17.85 2.16 -1.03
N ARG A 110 -19.03 2.11 -1.66
CA ARG A 110 -19.40 3.07 -2.70
C ARG A 110 -19.36 4.50 -2.17
N LEU A 111 -19.94 4.75 -0.99
CA LEU A 111 -19.93 6.10 -0.40
C LEU A 111 -18.50 6.54 -0.03
N SER A 112 -17.73 5.68 0.62
CA SER A 112 -16.36 5.96 1.02
C SER A 112 -15.46 6.24 -0.19
N PHE A 113 -15.49 5.37 -1.22
CA PHE A 113 -14.68 5.49 -2.42
C PHE A 113 -15.09 6.66 -3.31
N ASP A 114 -16.39 6.99 -3.37
CA ASP A 114 -16.86 8.20 -4.06
C ASP A 114 -16.18 9.46 -3.49
N ARG A 115 -16.02 9.57 -2.16
CA ARG A 115 -15.30 10.70 -1.54
C ARG A 115 -13.84 10.76 -1.95
N ARG A 116 -13.11 9.64 -1.93
CA ARG A 116 -11.69 9.58 -2.34
C ARG A 116 -11.54 9.95 -3.81
N LYS A 117 -12.40 9.39 -4.68
CA LYS A 117 -12.41 9.68 -6.11
C LYS A 117 -12.71 11.16 -6.37
N LYS A 118 -13.66 11.75 -5.64
CA LYS A 118 -13.97 13.17 -5.70
C LYS A 118 -12.74 14.01 -5.35
N LEU A 119 -12.12 13.75 -4.19
CA LEU A 119 -10.92 14.48 -3.75
C LEU A 119 -9.79 14.37 -4.78
N ALA A 120 -9.43 13.15 -5.19
CA ALA A 120 -8.37 12.92 -6.17
C ALA A 120 -8.63 13.66 -7.50
N SER A 121 -9.89 13.68 -7.96
CA SER A 121 -10.28 14.37 -9.19
C SER A 121 -10.13 15.88 -9.09
N LEU A 122 -10.53 16.47 -7.95
CA LEU A 122 -10.41 17.90 -7.68
C LEU A 122 -8.94 18.32 -7.55
N VAL A 123 -8.13 17.55 -6.80
CA VAL A 123 -6.70 17.82 -6.64
C VAL A 123 -5.98 17.77 -7.99
N MET A 124 -6.20 16.74 -8.80
CA MET A 124 -5.57 16.67 -10.12
C MET A 124 -6.04 17.78 -11.06
N ALA A 125 -7.31 18.18 -10.99
CA ALA A 125 -7.82 19.32 -11.76
C ALA A 125 -7.13 20.63 -11.33
N GLU A 126 -6.95 20.86 -10.02
CA GLU A 126 -6.21 22.00 -9.50
C GLU A 126 -4.72 21.96 -9.87
N VAL A 127 -4.09 20.79 -9.86
CA VAL A 127 -2.69 20.62 -10.32
C VAL A 127 -2.55 21.03 -11.78
N PHE A 128 -3.47 20.61 -12.66
CA PHE A 128 -3.37 20.93 -14.08
C PHE A 128 -3.81 22.36 -14.42
N GLU A 129 -4.83 22.91 -13.76
CA GLU A 129 -5.38 24.23 -14.06
C GLU A 129 -4.71 25.34 -13.24
N ASN A 130 -4.55 25.12 -11.93
CA ASN A 130 -3.91 26.00 -10.95
C ASN A 130 -4.55 27.40 -10.81
N ASP A 131 -5.85 27.51 -11.10
CA ASP A 131 -6.64 28.75 -11.00
C ASP A 131 -7.29 28.94 -9.62
N GLY A 132 -7.22 27.95 -8.72
CA GLY A 132 -7.71 28.05 -7.35
C GLY A 132 -9.20 27.79 -7.16
N ARG A 133 -9.99 27.73 -8.24
CA ARG A 133 -11.46 27.52 -8.15
C ARG A 133 -11.88 26.15 -7.59
N PHE A 134 -10.97 25.19 -7.48
CA PHE A 134 -11.25 23.88 -6.86
C PHE A 134 -10.89 23.85 -5.36
N ILE A 135 -10.17 24.85 -4.85
CA ILE A 135 -9.52 24.80 -3.53
C ILE A 135 -10.54 24.63 -2.40
N ASP A 136 -11.64 25.40 -2.39
CA ASP A 136 -12.65 25.28 -1.33
C ASP A 136 -13.27 23.87 -1.29
N GLU A 137 -13.54 23.28 -2.45
CA GLU A 137 -14.07 21.92 -2.53
C GLU A 137 -13.04 20.87 -2.11
N ILE A 138 -11.76 21.10 -2.37
CA ILE A 138 -10.67 20.25 -1.87
C ILE A 138 -10.58 20.32 -0.35
N ILE A 139 -10.65 21.51 0.25
CA ILE A 139 -10.65 21.71 1.70
C ILE A 139 -11.82 20.96 2.34
N ASN A 140 -13.02 21.11 1.80
CA ASN A 140 -14.21 20.37 2.25
C ASN A 140 -13.99 18.85 2.19
N GLY A 141 -13.34 18.36 1.12
CA GLY A 141 -13.02 16.95 0.95
C GLY A 141 -12.01 16.42 1.96
N ILE A 142 -10.92 17.16 2.19
CA ILE A 142 -9.91 16.86 3.21
C ILE A 142 -10.59 16.75 4.57
N TRP A 143 -11.40 17.76 4.92
CA TRP A 143 -12.08 17.81 6.22
C TRP A 143 -13.04 16.63 6.39
N ALA A 144 -13.90 16.39 5.40
CA ALA A 144 -14.87 15.31 5.41
C ALA A 144 -14.23 13.92 5.54
N ILE A 145 -13.07 13.69 4.91
CA ILE A 145 -12.33 12.42 5.00
C ILE A 145 -11.61 12.29 6.34
N CYS A 146 -10.99 13.36 6.84
CA CYS A 146 -10.30 13.37 8.13
C CYS A 146 -11.27 13.12 9.31
N GLU A 147 -12.53 13.55 9.19
CA GLU A 147 -13.58 13.32 10.19
C GLU A 147 -14.19 11.91 10.16
N GLU A 148 -13.89 11.09 9.15
CA GLU A 148 -14.43 9.73 9.10
C GLU A 148 -13.94 8.90 10.28
N THR A 149 -14.83 8.11 10.89
CA THR A 149 -14.48 7.27 12.04
C THR A 149 -13.43 6.20 11.70
N TYR A 150 -13.43 5.71 10.46
CA TYR A 150 -12.52 4.67 9.97
C TYR A 150 -12.27 4.85 8.48
N TRP A 151 -11.01 4.68 8.05
CA TRP A 151 -10.61 4.83 6.64
C TRP A 151 -10.63 3.51 5.85
N GLY A 152 -10.72 2.37 6.54
CA GLY A 152 -10.90 1.07 5.91
C GLY A 152 -12.38 0.78 5.60
N VAL A 153 -12.67 -0.49 5.35
CA VAL A 153 -14.02 -0.95 4.97
C VAL A 153 -14.61 -1.93 6.00
N PRO A 154 -15.96 -2.09 6.07
CA PRO A 154 -16.61 -2.89 7.10
C PRO A 154 -16.10 -4.33 7.21
N ALA A 155 -15.77 -4.95 6.08
CA ALA A 155 -15.29 -6.32 6.04
C ALA A 155 -13.91 -6.53 6.67
N HIS A 156 -13.13 -5.46 6.86
CA HIS A 156 -11.76 -5.54 7.38
C HIS A 156 -11.67 -5.08 8.84
N VAL A 157 -12.72 -4.44 9.37
CA VAL A 157 -12.71 -3.89 10.74
C VAL A 157 -12.48 -4.96 11.82
N GLY A 158 -12.79 -6.22 11.50
CA GLY A 158 -12.56 -7.37 12.39
C GLY A 158 -11.09 -7.62 12.76
N MET A 159 -10.13 -6.88 12.18
CA MET A 159 -8.75 -6.83 12.65
C MET A 159 -8.59 -6.15 14.02
N GLN A 160 -9.58 -5.36 14.45
CA GLN A 160 -9.63 -4.78 15.79
C GLN A 160 -10.05 -5.84 16.81
N LYS A 161 -9.62 -5.68 18.07
CA LYS A 161 -10.02 -6.56 19.19
C LYS A 161 -11.52 -6.51 19.45
N ALA A 162 -12.15 -5.37 19.17
CA ALA A 162 -13.61 -5.22 19.23
C ALA A 162 -14.36 -6.10 18.22
N GLY A 163 -13.65 -6.63 17.20
CA GLY A 163 -14.21 -7.52 16.19
C GLY A 163 -15.02 -6.78 15.11
N SER A 164 -15.90 -7.51 14.44
CA SER A 164 -16.76 -6.94 13.38
C SER A 164 -17.90 -6.12 13.99
N GLY A 165 -18.26 -5.00 13.37
CA GLY A 165 -19.30 -4.10 13.89
C GLY A 165 -19.01 -2.67 13.51
N LEU A 166 -19.18 -1.73 14.45
CA LEU A 166 -18.68 -0.37 14.29
C LEU A 166 -17.20 -0.30 14.64
N PRO A 167 -16.42 0.58 13.99
CA PRO A 167 -14.99 0.72 14.26
C PRO A 167 -14.71 1.31 15.65
N ASP A 168 -13.77 0.71 16.37
CA ASP A 168 -13.20 1.28 17.59
C ASP A 168 -12.12 2.31 17.22
N VAL A 169 -12.37 3.59 17.52
CA VAL A 169 -11.45 4.70 17.24
C VAL A 169 -10.17 4.66 18.06
N LYS A 170 -10.14 3.87 19.15
CA LYS A 170 -8.99 3.73 20.05
C LYS A 170 -7.98 2.68 19.59
N GLU A 171 -8.36 1.84 18.62
CA GLU A 171 -7.47 0.82 18.05
C GLU A 171 -7.38 0.95 16.52
N PRO A 172 -6.64 1.96 16.01
CA PRO A 172 -6.43 2.07 14.56
C PRO A 172 -5.81 0.79 13.97
N THR A 173 -6.36 0.38 12.84
CA THR A 173 -5.86 -0.73 12.02
C THR A 173 -5.58 -0.22 10.62
N VAL A 174 -4.55 -0.79 9.98
CA VAL A 174 -4.18 -0.44 8.61
C VAL A 174 -4.52 -1.60 7.70
N ASP A 175 -5.63 -1.44 6.97
CA ASP A 175 -6.01 -2.29 5.85
C ASP A 175 -5.66 -1.62 4.51
N LEU A 176 -5.99 -2.30 3.41
CA LEU A 176 -5.79 -1.81 2.05
C LEU A 176 -6.29 -0.37 1.84
N PHE A 177 -7.52 -0.08 2.27
CA PHE A 177 -8.22 1.17 1.93
C PHE A 177 -7.90 2.30 2.92
N ALA A 178 -7.56 1.95 4.16
CA ALA A 178 -6.96 2.87 5.11
C ALA A 178 -5.60 3.35 4.58
N ALA A 179 -4.76 2.44 4.10
CA ALA A 179 -3.48 2.79 3.50
C ALA A 179 -3.66 3.65 2.24
N GLU A 180 -4.52 3.26 1.29
CA GLU A 180 -4.83 4.07 0.10
C GLU A 180 -5.37 5.47 0.46
N THR A 181 -6.21 5.58 1.50
CA THR A 181 -6.70 6.88 1.97
C THR A 181 -5.56 7.74 2.51
N GLY A 182 -4.66 7.15 3.33
CA GLY A 182 -3.47 7.85 3.83
C GLY A 182 -2.56 8.33 2.71
N CYS A 183 -2.34 7.51 1.68
CA CYS A 183 -1.55 7.86 0.50
C CYS A 183 -2.20 9.01 -0.29
N LEU A 184 -3.51 8.99 -0.51
CA LEU A 184 -4.24 10.08 -1.18
C LEU A 184 -4.08 11.41 -0.42
N ILE A 185 -4.24 11.38 0.91
CA ILE A 185 -4.10 12.58 1.74
C ILE A 185 -2.64 13.08 1.72
N ALA A 186 -1.65 12.18 1.75
CA ALA A 186 -0.24 12.54 1.65
C ALA A 186 0.10 13.20 0.30
N TRP A 187 -0.41 12.65 -0.81
CA TRP A 187 -0.26 13.28 -2.13
C TRP A 187 -0.97 14.63 -2.22
N THR A 188 -2.13 14.76 -1.58
CA THR A 188 -2.87 16.03 -1.52
C THR A 188 -2.01 17.10 -0.81
N ASP A 189 -1.47 16.78 0.36
CA ASP A 189 -0.54 17.66 1.08
C ASP A 189 0.69 18.01 0.22
N TYR A 190 1.36 17.01 -0.37
CA TYR A 190 2.55 17.23 -1.18
C TYR A 190 2.31 18.15 -2.39
N LEU A 191 1.25 17.87 -3.16
CA LEU A 191 1.02 18.54 -4.44
C LEU A 191 0.54 19.98 -4.28
N ILE A 192 -0.32 20.24 -3.30
CA ILE A 192 -1.03 21.53 -3.17
C ILE A 192 -0.96 22.15 -1.77
N GLY A 193 -0.23 21.56 -0.82
CA GLY A 193 -0.15 22.02 0.58
C GLY A 193 0.23 23.50 0.72
N GLU A 194 1.14 24.00 -0.10
CA GLU A 194 1.52 25.43 -0.10
C GLU A 194 0.34 26.38 -0.42
N LYS A 195 -0.66 25.93 -1.17
CA LYS A 195 -1.89 26.71 -1.41
C LYS A 195 -2.83 26.64 -0.22
N LEU A 196 -2.94 25.46 0.40
CA LEU A 196 -3.78 25.22 1.57
C LEU A 196 -3.27 25.99 2.79
N ASP A 197 -1.97 26.00 3.04
CA ASP A 197 -1.34 26.70 4.17
C ASP A 197 -1.53 28.22 4.11
N LYS A 198 -1.62 28.80 2.90
CA LYS A 198 -1.93 30.23 2.72
C LYS A 198 -3.35 30.59 3.18
N ILE A 199 -4.25 29.61 3.20
CA ILE A 199 -5.63 29.78 3.70
C ILE A 199 -5.65 29.51 5.20
N SER A 200 -5.10 28.36 5.64
CA SER A 200 -4.95 28.01 7.04
C SER A 200 -3.99 26.84 7.23
N SER A 201 -2.97 27.00 8.08
CA SER A 201 -2.04 25.91 8.42
C SER A 201 -2.74 24.70 9.06
N LEU A 202 -3.90 24.92 9.69
CA LEU A 202 -4.69 23.86 10.33
C LEU A 202 -5.16 22.78 9.35
N ILE A 203 -5.19 23.07 8.05
CA ILE A 203 -5.59 22.10 7.01
C ILE A 203 -4.51 21.03 6.87
N CYS A 204 -3.25 21.43 6.62
CA CYS A 204 -2.12 20.51 6.49
C CYS A 204 -1.77 19.86 7.84
N GLU A 205 -1.86 20.60 8.94
CA GLU A 205 -1.72 20.04 10.30
C GLU A 205 -2.74 18.93 10.57
N ARG A 206 -4.01 19.09 10.13
CA ARG A 206 -5.03 18.04 10.29
C ARG A 206 -4.72 16.81 9.45
N MET A 207 -4.28 16.98 8.20
CA MET A 207 -3.88 15.87 7.34
C MET A 207 -2.72 15.09 7.96
N SER A 208 -1.68 15.79 8.40
CA SER A 208 -0.52 15.21 9.09
C SER A 208 -0.94 14.45 10.35
N HIS A 209 -1.78 15.03 11.19
CA HIS A 209 -2.27 14.39 12.42
C HIS A 209 -3.04 13.09 12.15
N GLU A 210 -3.97 13.07 11.19
CA GLU A 210 -4.76 11.86 10.93
C GLU A 210 -3.94 10.77 10.23
N ILE A 211 -3.00 11.14 9.34
CA ILE A 211 -2.06 10.18 8.74
C ILE A 211 -1.17 9.56 9.82
N ASP A 212 -0.61 10.37 10.72
CA ASP A 212 0.22 9.87 11.81
C ASP A 212 -0.55 8.86 12.69
N ARG A 213 -1.72 9.30 13.18
CA ARG A 213 -2.56 8.54 14.09
C ARG A 213 -3.07 7.23 13.47
N ARG A 214 -3.46 7.24 12.19
CA ARG A 214 -4.15 6.11 11.55
C ARG A 214 -3.23 5.19 10.78
N ILE A 215 -2.11 5.69 10.26
CA ILE A 215 -1.25 4.96 9.31
C ILE A 215 0.17 4.80 9.85
N LEU A 216 0.89 5.90 10.11
CA LEU A 216 2.31 5.83 10.43
C LEU A 216 2.57 5.19 11.80
N THR A 217 1.92 5.70 12.84
CA THR A 217 2.08 5.17 14.21
C THR A 217 1.67 3.70 14.30
N PRO A 218 0.48 3.27 13.82
CA PRO A 218 0.09 1.87 13.89
C PRO A 218 1.01 0.94 13.12
N ASN A 219 1.42 1.28 11.88
CA ASN A 219 2.30 0.41 11.10
C ASN A 219 3.69 0.28 11.73
N LEU A 220 4.22 1.33 12.36
CA LEU A 220 5.49 1.27 13.08
C LEU A 220 5.40 0.49 14.38
N ALA A 221 4.38 0.77 15.20
CA ALA A 221 4.27 0.22 16.55
C ALA A 221 3.76 -1.22 16.61
N ARG A 222 3.02 -1.69 15.59
CA ARG A 222 2.36 -3.00 15.58
C ARG A 222 3.07 -4.00 14.67
N GLU A 223 3.07 -5.26 15.07
CA GLU A 223 3.60 -6.39 14.29
C GLU A 223 2.56 -7.51 14.12
N ASP A 224 1.34 -7.27 14.60
CA ASP A 224 0.26 -8.25 14.61
C ASP A 224 -0.64 -8.19 13.37
N PHE A 225 -0.43 -7.21 12.48
CA PHE A 225 -1.08 -7.21 11.17
C PHE A 225 -0.57 -8.40 10.36
N TRP A 226 -1.48 -9.36 10.10
CA TRP A 226 -1.13 -10.63 9.44
C TRP A 226 -0.45 -10.42 8.09
N TRP A 227 -0.81 -9.36 7.36
CA TRP A 227 -0.25 -9.04 6.05
C TRP A 227 1.23 -8.68 6.11
N MET A 228 1.77 -8.27 7.27
CA MET A 228 3.20 -7.97 7.43
C MET A 228 4.09 -9.21 7.35
N GLY A 229 3.56 -10.39 7.65
CA GLY A 229 4.32 -11.65 7.57
C GLY A 229 5.26 -11.92 8.76
N PHE A 230 5.18 -11.18 9.86
CA PHE A 230 6.06 -11.40 11.03
C PHE A 230 5.69 -12.64 11.84
N LYS A 231 4.40 -12.94 12.00
CA LYS A 231 3.92 -14.12 12.76
C LYS A 231 3.67 -15.35 11.88
N LYS A 232 3.08 -15.16 10.70
CA LYS A 232 2.81 -16.21 9.70
C LYS A 232 3.30 -15.72 8.35
N LYS A 233 4.13 -16.52 7.67
CA LYS A 233 4.76 -16.12 6.40
C LYS A 233 3.84 -16.20 5.18
N ASN A 234 2.68 -16.85 5.28
CA ASN A 234 1.67 -16.92 4.22
C ASN A 234 0.94 -15.58 4.05
N VAL A 235 1.63 -14.60 3.44
CA VAL A 235 1.06 -13.31 3.05
C VAL A 235 0.46 -13.39 1.64
N ASN A 236 -0.18 -12.32 1.19
CA ASN A 236 -0.79 -12.20 -0.14
C ASN A 236 -0.68 -10.75 -0.64
N ASN A 237 -1.48 -10.37 -1.64
CA ASN A 237 -1.52 -9.02 -2.20
C ASN A 237 -1.64 -7.89 -1.17
N TRP A 238 -2.20 -8.13 0.03
CA TRP A 238 -2.30 -7.12 1.07
C TRP A 238 -0.94 -6.58 1.50
N ASN A 239 0.11 -7.42 1.44
CA ASN A 239 1.44 -7.00 1.84
C ASN A 239 1.98 -5.86 0.93
N PRO A 240 2.24 -6.08 -0.38
CA PRO A 240 2.75 -5.01 -1.23
C PRO A 240 1.73 -3.88 -1.43
N TRP A 241 0.42 -4.17 -1.40
CA TRP A 241 -0.60 -3.13 -1.53
C TRP A 241 -0.60 -2.16 -0.33
N VAL A 242 -0.57 -2.66 0.91
CA VAL A 242 -0.46 -1.77 2.07
C VAL A 242 0.90 -1.06 2.11
N ASN A 243 1.99 -1.78 1.80
CA ASN A 243 3.33 -1.20 1.82
C ASN A 243 3.54 -0.09 0.79
N SER A 244 3.04 -0.21 -0.43
CA SER A 244 3.17 0.86 -1.44
C SER A 244 2.58 2.18 -0.96
N ASN A 245 1.42 2.10 -0.30
CA ASN A 245 0.73 3.27 0.25
C ASN A 245 1.38 3.79 1.55
N TRP A 246 1.80 2.88 2.44
CA TRP A 246 2.48 3.27 3.67
C TRP A 246 3.86 3.90 3.41
N LEU A 247 4.67 3.32 2.53
CA LEU A 247 5.95 3.87 2.09
C LEU A 247 5.76 5.29 1.55
N THR A 248 4.81 5.47 0.63
CA THR A 248 4.50 6.78 0.06
C THR A 248 4.13 7.80 1.14
N ALA A 249 3.17 7.45 2.01
CA ALA A 249 2.71 8.35 3.07
C ALA A 249 3.84 8.68 4.06
N GLY A 250 4.64 7.69 4.45
CA GLY A 250 5.78 7.89 5.35
C GLY A 250 6.85 8.79 4.73
N LEU A 251 7.23 8.54 3.49
CA LEU A 251 8.25 9.33 2.80
C LEU A 251 7.84 10.80 2.60
N LEU A 252 6.55 11.07 2.36
CA LEU A 252 6.02 12.42 2.16
C LEU A 252 5.74 13.17 3.48
N MET A 253 5.21 12.49 4.50
CA MET A 253 4.60 13.15 5.67
C MET A 253 5.42 13.06 6.96
N GLU A 254 6.20 11.99 7.17
CA GLU A 254 6.95 11.80 8.42
C GLU A 254 8.09 12.82 8.52
N GLN A 255 8.09 13.67 9.55
CA GLN A 255 9.08 14.74 9.72
C GLN A 255 10.31 14.27 10.50
N ASP A 256 10.17 13.25 11.35
CA ASP A 256 11.29 12.66 12.08
C ASP A 256 12.04 11.68 11.17
N GLU A 257 13.27 12.04 10.77
CA GLU A 257 14.04 11.25 9.80
C GLU A 257 14.39 9.84 10.32
N ASP A 258 14.60 9.66 11.62
CA ASP A 258 14.89 8.33 12.18
C ASP A 258 13.62 7.45 12.14
N ARG A 259 12.46 8.03 12.43
CA ARG A 259 11.15 7.36 12.31
C ARG A 259 10.78 7.07 10.85
N ARG A 260 11.10 7.99 9.93
CA ARG A 260 10.94 7.82 8.48
C ARG A 260 11.80 6.65 7.99
N LEU A 261 13.06 6.59 8.41
CA LEU A 261 13.94 5.46 8.12
C LEU A 261 13.43 4.14 8.70
N ALA A 262 12.94 4.14 9.95
CA ALA A 262 12.36 2.96 10.57
C ALA A 262 11.15 2.44 9.80
N ALA A 263 10.31 3.34 9.26
CA ALA A 263 9.16 2.98 8.43
C ALA A 263 9.61 2.34 7.12
N ILE A 264 10.57 2.95 6.41
CA ILE A 264 11.15 2.41 5.17
C ILE A 264 11.72 1.00 5.41
N TYR A 265 12.55 0.85 6.43
CA TYR A 265 13.20 -0.42 6.73
C TYR A 265 12.20 -1.51 7.14
N LYS A 266 11.19 -1.15 7.94
CA LYS A 266 10.13 -2.10 8.34
C LYS A 266 9.27 -2.49 7.14
N SER A 267 8.94 -1.57 6.24
CA SER A 267 8.29 -1.90 4.97
C SER A 267 9.12 -2.88 4.16
N MET A 268 10.44 -2.65 4.00
CA MET A 268 11.34 -3.58 3.30
C MET A 268 11.36 -4.99 3.93
N LEU A 269 11.38 -5.10 5.26
CA LEU A 269 11.27 -6.40 5.96
C LEU A 269 9.97 -7.12 5.60
N THR A 270 8.86 -6.39 5.55
CA THR A 270 7.56 -6.99 5.20
C THR A 270 7.47 -7.34 3.71
N LEU A 271 8.05 -6.54 2.83
CA LEU A 271 8.13 -6.83 1.39
C LEU A 271 9.01 -8.05 1.11
N ASP A 272 10.10 -8.23 1.85
CA ASP A 272 10.91 -9.44 1.79
C ASP A 272 10.07 -10.69 2.15
N ASN A 273 9.16 -10.61 3.13
CA ASN A 273 8.24 -11.72 3.43
C ASN A 273 7.33 -12.06 2.25
N PHE A 274 6.89 -11.06 1.47
CA PHE A 274 6.10 -11.28 0.26
C PHE A 274 6.93 -11.86 -0.88
N ILE A 275 8.13 -11.31 -1.13
CA ILE A 275 9.05 -11.82 -2.16
C ILE A 275 9.45 -13.27 -1.86
N ASN A 276 9.68 -13.62 -0.60
CA ASN A 276 10.12 -14.94 -0.17
C ASN A 276 9.11 -16.04 -0.42
N ILE A 277 7.80 -15.72 -0.53
CA ILE A 277 6.77 -16.73 -0.80
C ILE A 277 6.44 -16.88 -2.29
N TYR A 278 6.84 -15.92 -3.13
CA TYR A 278 6.56 -15.98 -4.56
C TYR A 278 7.30 -17.12 -5.25
N PRO A 279 6.66 -17.88 -6.14
CA PRO A 279 7.30 -19.00 -6.84
C PRO A 279 8.44 -18.52 -7.75
N ASP A 280 9.45 -19.37 -7.94
CA ASP A 280 10.66 -19.05 -8.73
C ASP A 280 10.39 -18.71 -10.21
N ASP A 281 9.22 -19.06 -10.73
CA ASP A 281 8.78 -18.73 -12.09
C ASP A 281 8.10 -17.34 -12.18
N GLY A 282 7.89 -16.67 -11.04
CA GLY A 282 7.23 -15.35 -10.96
C GLY A 282 5.71 -15.40 -11.05
N GLY A 283 5.10 -16.59 -11.04
CA GLY A 283 3.65 -16.76 -11.07
C GLY A 283 2.92 -16.08 -9.92
N CYS A 284 1.80 -15.40 -10.22
CA CYS A 284 0.91 -14.88 -9.18
C CYS A 284 -0.09 -15.97 -8.76
N ASP A 285 0.08 -16.54 -7.56
CA ASP A 285 -0.81 -17.58 -7.02
C ASP A 285 -2.27 -17.13 -6.86
N GLU A 286 -2.50 -15.82 -6.72
CA GLU A 286 -3.84 -15.21 -6.64
C GLU A 286 -4.47 -15.01 -8.03
N GLY A 287 -3.74 -15.33 -9.10
CA GLY A 287 -4.16 -15.26 -10.48
C GLY A 287 -3.92 -13.90 -11.15
N PRO A 288 -4.09 -13.83 -12.49
CA PRO A 288 -3.80 -12.63 -13.28
C PRO A 288 -4.64 -11.41 -12.88
N GLY A 289 -5.85 -11.62 -12.36
CA GLY A 289 -6.70 -10.52 -11.88
C GLY A 289 -6.13 -9.79 -10.66
N TYR A 290 -5.33 -10.48 -9.83
CA TYR A 290 -4.73 -9.91 -8.63
C TYR A 290 -3.28 -9.45 -8.82
N TRP A 291 -2.66 -9.75 -9.96
CA TRP A 291 -1.29 -9.32 -10.26
C TRP A 291 -1.08 -7.82 -10.06
N SER A 292 -2.07 -7.00 -10.46
CA SER A 292 -2.05 -5.53 -10.31
C SER A 292 -2.03 -5.05 -8.86
N ARG A 293 -2.46 -5.89 -7.90
CA ARG A 293 -2.44 -5.60 -6.47
C ARG A 293 -1.38 -6.39 -5.70
N ALA A 294 -0.72 -7.32 -6.38
CA ALA A 294 0.37 -8.13 -5.84
C ALA A 294 1.71 -7.60 -6.39
N ALA A 295 2.22 -8.19 -7.48
CA ALA A 295 3.51 -7.83 -8.07
C ALA A 295 3.58 -6.36 -8.53
N ALA A 296 2.52 -5.80 -9.12
CA ALA A 296 2.56 -4.39 -9.53
C ALA A 296 2.66 -3.44 -8.33
N SER A 297 1.95 -3.72 -7.22
CA SER A 297 2.12 -2.94 -5.99
C SER A 297 3.50 -3.13 -5.35
N LEU A 298 4.15 -4.29 -5.54
CA LEU A 298 5.57 -4.44 -5.19
C LEU A 298 6.42 -3.51 -6.06
N PHE A 299 6.15 -3.41 -7.36
CA PHE A 299 6.87 -2.49 -8.25
C PHE A 299 6.66 -1.02 -7.87
N ASP A 300 5.45 -0.63 -7.43
CA ASP A 300 5.23 0.71 -6.87
C ASP A 300 6.13 0.96 -5.66
N CYS A 301 6.31 -0.04 -4.78
CA CYS A 301 7.25 0.07 -3.65
C CYS A 301 8.70 0.22 -4.13
N LEU A 302 9.13 -0.59 -5.10
CA LEU A 302 10.50 -0.58 -5.60
C LEU A 302 10.83 0.74 -6.32
N GLU A 303 9.90 1.27 -7.11
CA GLU A 303 10.05 2.55 -7.79
C GLU A 303 10.21 3.71 -6.79
N ILE A 304 9.38 3.72 -5.74
CA ILE A 304 9.45 4.74 -4.70
C ILE A 304 10.75 4.63 -3.89
N LEU A 305 11.19 3.41 -3.55
CA LEU A 305 12.46 3.19 -2.88
C LEU A 305 13.65 3.61 -3.75
N ASN A 306 13.60 3.30 -5.05
CA ASN A 306 14.61 3.70 -6.02
C ASN A 306 14.69 5.23 -6.11
N SER A 307 13.55 5.90 -6.30
CA SER A 307 13.45 7.37 -6.31
C SER A 307 13.97 8.00 -5.01
N ALA A 308 13.55 7.49 -3.86
CA ALA A 308 13.94 8.00 -2.54
C ALA A 308 15.41 7.75 -2.17
N SER A 309 16.12 6.97 -2.97
CA SER A 309 17.54 6.65 -2.79
C SER A 309 18.43 7.08 -3.95
N ASN A 310 17.91 7.93 -4.85
CA ASN A 310 18.61 8.37 -6.06
C ASN A 310 19.14 7.21 -6.92
N GLY A 311 18.36 6.13 -7.03
CA GLY A 311 18.70 4.95 -7.81
C GLY A 311 19.50 3.87 -7.08
N GLU A 312 19.95 4.12 -5.83
CA GLU A 312 20.80 3.17 -5.10
C GLU A 312 20.05 1.88 -4.69
N ILE A 313 18.78 1.98 -4.30
CA ILE A 313 17.93 0.81 -4.05
C ILE A 313 17.37 0.34 -5.39
N ASP A 314 18.04 -0.64 -5.98
CA ASP A 314 17.61 -1.31 -7.20
C ASP A 314 17.70 -2.82 -7.05
N ILE A 315 16.57 -3.50 -7.23
CA ILE A 315 16.48 -4.96 -7.33
C ILE A 315 15.70 -5.42 -8.58
N PHE A 316 15.41 -4.52 -9.53
CA PHE A 316 14.67 -4.87 -10.75
C PHE A 316 15.41 -5.89 -11.60
N ASP A 317 16.74 -5.94 -11.47
CA ASP A 317 17.57 -6.87 -12.23
C ASP A 317 17.54 -8.32 -11.73
N PHE A 318 17.02 -8.56 -10.52
CA PHE A 318 16.96 -9.91 -9.96
C PHE A 318 16.00 -10.80 -10.79
N PRO A 319 16.40 -12.06 -11.12
CA PRO A 319 15.62 -12.91 -12.02
C PRO A 319 14.16 -13.10 -11.61
N LEU A 320 13.88 -13.24 -10.31
CA LEU A 320 12.52 -13.37 -9.80
C LEU A 320 11.67 -12.11 -10.06
N ILE A 321 12.24 -10.93 -9.79
CA ILE A 321 11.55 -9.64 -9.96
C ILE A 321 11.19 -9.43 -11.44
N LYS A 322 12.11 -9.75 -12.36
CA LYS A 322 11.82 -9.74 -13.81
C LYS A 322 10.69 -10.70 -14.19
N LYS A 323 10.70 -11.90 -13.63
CA LYS A 323 9.69 -12.93 -13.92
C LYS A 323 8.31 -12.54 -13.40
N MET A 324 8.22 -11.98 -12.20
CA MET A 324 6.98 -11.41 -11.67
C MET A 324 6.38 -10.39 -12.65
N GLY A 325 7.21 -9.55 -13.26
CA GLY A 325 6.76 -8.54 -14.23
C GLY A 325 6.31 -9.13 -15.57
N ARG A 326 6.92 -10.23 -16.01
CA ARG A 326 6.62 -10.94 -17.27
C ARG A 326 5.44 -11.92 -17.15
N TYR A 327 4.83 -12.03 -15.98
CA TYR A 327 3.71 -12.92 -15.75
C TYR A 327 2.45 -12.52 -16.55
N ILE A 328 2.25 -11.22 -16.76
CA ILE A 328 1.22 -10.64 -17.62
C ILE A 328 1.79 -10.39 -19.02
#